data_AF-A0A2V9HU80-F1
#
_entry.id   AF-A0A2V9HU80-F1
#
_cell.length_a   1.000
_cell.length_b   1.000
_cell.length_c   1.000
_cell.angle_alpha   90.00
_cell.angle_beta   90.00
_cell.angle_gamma   90.00
#
_symmetry.space_group_name_H-M   'P 1'
#
loop_
_entity.id
_entity.type
_entity.pdbx_description
1 polymer ?
#
loop_
_entity_poly.entity_id
_entity_poly.type
_entity_poly.pdbx_seq_one_letter_code
_entity_poly.pdbx_strand_id
1 'polypeptide(L)'
;MHRKETADGFQLERNTLRFLCSVLIKSGTRVQFCKLLDPRVFGDPLQRAVFEEIRDLGSIESRRLRELLPARVTNRGFPDFDLNELLAPREVSEKEIGQLFESALQLLDLSHPDEGRSVD
;
A
#
# COMPACT_ATOMS: atom_id res chain seq x y z
N MET A 1 4.66 19.08 -11.18
CA MET A 1 5.59 18.09 -11.77
C MET A 1 4.78 17.05 -12.51
N HIS A 2 5.20 16.57 -13.68
CA HIS A 2 4.62 15.35 -14.26
C HIS A 2 5.23 14.14 -13.54
N ARG A 3 4.39 13.30 -12.92
CA ARG A 3 4.82 12.01 -12.39
C ARG A 3 5.28 11.15 -13.56
N LYS A 4 6.51 10.64 -13.52
CA LYS A 4 6.93 9.59 -14.45
C LYS A 4 6.20 8.32 -14.07
N GLU A 5 5.39 7.80 -14.99
CA GLU A 5 4.87 6.42 -14.93
C GLU A 5 6.00 5.45 -15.33
N THR A 6 7.01 5.33 -14.46
CA THR A 6 8.05 4.29 -14.58
C THR A 6 7.68 3.07 -13.75
N ALA A 7 8.16 1.89 -14.18
CA ALA A 7 7.92 0.62 -13.50
C ALA A 7 8.32 0.66 -12.01
N ASP A 8 9.33 1.46 -11.66
CA ASP A 8 9.79 1.68 -10.29
C ASP A 8 8.68 2.25 -9.39
N GLY A 9 7.84 3.16 -9.91
CA GLY A 9 6.73 3.76 -9.17
C GLY A 9 5.63 2.75 -8.88
N PHE A 10 5.20 1.98 -9.88
CA PHE A 10 4.22 0.92 -9.68
C PHE A 10 4.74 -0.21 -8.79
N GLN A 11 6.05 -0.48 -8.77
CA GLN A 11 6.66 -1.44 -7.84
C GLN A 11 6.81 -0.88 -6.41
N LEU A 12 6.99 0.44 -6.25
CA LEU A 12 6.97 1.13 -4.95
C LEU A 12 5.57 1.10 -4.32
N GLU A 13 4.53 1.40 -5.11
CA GLU A 13 3.12 1.23 -4.75
C GLU A 13 2.84 -0.22 -4.33
N ARG A 14 3.29 -1.19 -5.13
CA ARG A 14 3.06 -2.62 -4.89
C ARG A 14 3.78 -3.12 -3.64
N ASN A 15 5.00 -2.66 -3.38
CA ASN A 15 5.71 -2.96 -2.15
C ASN A 15 5.00 -2.36 -0.92
N THR A 16 4.43 -1.15 -1.05
CA THR A 16 3.64 -0.54 0.03
C THR A 16 2.37 -1.33 0.31
N LEU A 17 1.65 -1.81 -0.71
CA LEU A 17 0.51 -2.70 -0.54
C LEU A 17 0.92 -4.06 0.06
N ARG A 18 2.08 -4.61 -0.31
CA ARG A 18 2.67 -5.82 0.31
C ARG A 18 3.02 -5.61 1.78
N PHE A 19 3.58 -4.45 2.15
CA PHE A 19 3.82 -4.07 3.54
C PHE A 19 2.50 -4.03 4.33
N LEU A 20 1.52 -3.26 3.87
CA LEU A 20 0.24 -3.07 4.55
C LEU A 20 -0.54 -4.40 4.69
N CYS A 21 -0.47 -5.29 3.70
CA CYS A 21 -1.08 -6.61 3.77
C CYS A 21 -0.26 -7.65 4.56
N SER A 22 0.91 -7.32 5.12
CA SER A 22 1.77 -8.28 5.80
C SER A 22 1.17 -8.82 7.10
N VAL A 23 1.39 -10.11 7.36
CA VAL A 23 1.04 -10.75 8.65
C VAL A 23 2.07 -10.48 9.74
N LEU A 24 3.25 -9.95 9.38
CA LEU A 24 4.31 -9.57 10.33
C LEU A 24 4.05 -8.19 10.96
N ILE A 25 3.18 -7.35 10.37
CA ILE A 25 2.85 -6.03 10.92
C ILE A 25 1.58 -6.06 11.76
N LYS A 26 1.58 -5.28 12.85
CA LYS A 26 0.40 -5.11 13.70
C LYS A 26 -0.63 -4.21 13.00
N SER A 27 -1.92 -4.50 13.18
CA SER A 27 -3.01 -3.72 12.58
C SER A 27 -2.96 -2.23 12.97
N GLY A 28 -2.55 -1.93 14.21
CA GLY A 28 -2.31 -0.54 14.66
C GLY A 28 -1.24 0.19 13.82
N THR A 29 -0.12 -0.46 13.48
CA THR A 29 0.92 0.12 12.61
C THR A 29 0.36 0.42 11.22
N ARG A 30 -0.37 -0.54 10.63
CA ARG A 30 -1.04 -0.37 9.33
C ARG A 30 -2.01 0.81 9.34
N VAL A 31 -2.82 0.95 10.40
CA VAL A 31 -3.77 2.06 10.56
C VAL A 31 -3.08 3.43 10.62
N GLN A 32 -1.88 3.54 11.20
CA GLN A 32 -1.14 4.82 11.16
C GLN A 32 -0.64 5.13 9.74
N PHE A 33 -0.04 4.18 9.03
CA PHE A 33 0.33 4.37 7.61
C PHE A 33 -0.89 4.76 6.75
N CYS A 34 -2.02 4.08 6.90
CA CYS A 34 -3.25 4.38 6.16
C CYS A 34 -3.90 5.74 6.51
N LYS A 35 -3.49 6.41 7.61
CA LYS A 35 -3.89 7.79 7.91
C LYS A 35 -2.96 8.83 7.30
N LEU A 36 -1.67 8.52 7.23
CA LEU A 36 -0.64 9.45 6.79
C LEU A 36 -0.44 9.42 5.26
N LEU A 37 -0.67 8.29 4.59
CA LEU A 37 -0.49 8.12 3.15
C LEU A 37 -1.69 8.68 2.34
N ASP A 38 -1.46 9.62 1.42
CA ASP A 38 -2.51 10.18 0.54
C ASP A 38 -2.78 9.22 -0.64
N PRO A 39 -4.02 8.75 -0.89
CA PRO A 39 -4.35 7.95 -2.08
C PRO A 39 -3.89 8.55 -3.43
N ARG A 40 -3.68 9.86 -3.52
CA ARG A 40 -3.19 10.54 -4.73
C ARG A 40 -1.71 10.22 -5.06
N VAL A 41 -0.94 9.63 -4.15
CA VAL A 41 0.44 9.22 -4.46
C VAL A 41 0.53 8.00 -5.36
N PHE A 42 -0.46 7.12 -5.29
CA PHE A 42 -0.60 6.00 -6.21
C PHE A 42 -0.83 6.53 -7.63
N GLY A 43 -0.01 6.13 -8.59
CA GLY A 43 -0.26 6.32 -10.01
C GLY A 43 -1.31 5.34 -10.51
N ASP A 44 -1.16 4.06 -10.17
CA ASP A 44 -1.99 3.00 -10.70
C ASP A 44 -3.42 3.01 -10.10
N PRO A 45 -4.50 2.96 -10.92
CA PRO A 45 -5.87 3.00 -10.43
C PRO A 45 -6.29 1.79 -9.58
N LEU A 46 -5.80 0.59 -9.91
CA LEU A 46 -6.10 -0.63 -9.16
C LEU A 46 -5.40 -0.61 -7.80
N GLN A 47 -4.12 -0.26 -7.77
CA GLN A 47 -3.34 -0.15 -6.54
C GLN A 47 -3.90 0.94 -5.60
N ARG A 48 -4.35 2.08 -6.15
CA ARG A 48 -5.09 3.08 -5.37
C ARG A 48 -6.38 2.51 -4.77
N ALA A 49 -7.18 1.80 -5.56
CA ALA A 49 -8.43 1.19 -5.08
C ALA A 49 -8.18 0.14 -3.97
N VAL A 50 -7.12 -0.66 -4.10
CA VAL A 50 -6.69 -1.61 -3.04
C VAL A 50 -6.26 -0.86 -1.77
N PHE A 51 -5.47 0.22 -1.88
CA PHE A 51 -5.09 1.03 -0.72
C PHE A 51 -6.31 1.60 0.01
N GLU A 52 -7.28 2.13 -0.73
CA GLU A 52 -8.49 2.69 -0.15
C GLU A 52 -9.35 1.63 0.57
N GLU A 53 -9.39 0.38 0.11
CA GLU A 53 -10.00 -0.73 0.87
C GLU A 53 -9.23 -1.08 2.14
N ILE A 54 -7.90 -1.12 2.09
CA ILE A 54 -7.07 -1.37 3.28
C ILE A 54 -7.32 -0.28 4.33
N ARG A 55 -7.51 0.98 3.90
CA ARG A 55 -7.85 2.11 4.79
C ARG A 55 -9.26 1.99 5.37
N ASP A 56 -10.26 1.70 4.54
CA ASP A 56 -11.66 1.57 4.96
C ASP A 56 -11.89 0.40 5.92
N LEU A 57 -11.20 -0.74 5.70
CA LEU A 57 -11.23 -1.90 6.59
C LEU A 57 -10.52 -1.69 7.94
N GLY A 58 -9.76 -0.59 8.11
CA GLY A 58 -9.28 -0.11 9.40
C GLY A 58 -8.40 -1.12 10.16
N SER A 59 -8.79 -1.44 11.41
CA SER A 59 -7.92 -2.11 12.39
C SER A 59 -8.01 -3.65 12.46
N ILE A 60 -8.58 -4.31 11.44
CA ILE A 60 -8.72 -5.78 11.39
C ILE A 60 -7.39 -6.54 11.31
N GLU A 61 -7.38 -7.84 11.61
CA GLU A 61 -6.19 -8.69 11.44
C GLU A 61 -5.77 -8.84 9.97
N SER A 62 -4.47 -8.91 9.69
CA SER A 62 -3.97 -9.00 8.31
C SER A 62 -4.40 -10.27 7.57
N ARG A 63 -4.74 -11.36 8.27
CA ARG A 63 -5.39 -12.54 7.65
C ARG A 63 -6.78 -12.18 7.14
N ARG A 64 -7.64 -11.62 8.02
CA ARG A 64 -9.00 -11.21 7.66
C ARG A 64 -9.04 -10.09 6.62
N LEU A 65 -8.03 -9.22 6.60
CA LEU A 65 -7.81 -8.24 5.53
C LEU A 65 -7.65 -8.93 4.17
N ARG A 66 -6.74 -9.91 4.06
CA ARG A 66 -6.52 -10.66 2.81
C ARG A 66 -7.74 -11.45 2.35
N GLU A 67 -8.60 -11.90 3.27
CA GLU A 67 -9.88 -12.57 2.95
C GLU A 67 -10.93 -11.61 2.37
N LEU A 68 -10.97 -10.35 2.81
CA LEU A 68 -12.01 -9.39 2.44
C LEU A 68 -11.65 -8.50 1.23
N LEU A 69 -10.36 -8.25 1.01
CA LEU A 69 -9.89 -7.38 -0.08
C LEU A 69 -10.36 -7.79 -1.48
N PRO A 70 -10.31 -9.07 -1.92
CA PRO A 70 -10.64 -9.42 -3.29
C PRO A 70 -12.07 -9.03 -3.67
N ALA A 71 -13.05 -9.45 -2.86
CA ALA A 71 -14.46 -9.14 -3.12
C ALA A 71 -14.76 -7.64 -3.11
N ARG A 72 -14.10 -6.85 -2.25
CA ARG A 72 -14.27 -5.39 -2.21
C ARG A 72 -13.68 -4.68 -3.42
N VAL A 73 -12.49 -5.09 -3.86
CA VAL A 73 -11.83 -4.52 -5.05
C VAL A 73 -12.58 -4.90 -6.33
N THR A 74 -13.08 -6.14 -6.42
CA THR A 74 -14.04 -6.56 -7.46
C THR A 74 -15.29 -5.68 -7.49
N ASN A 75 -15.90 -5.41 -6.33
CA ASN A 75 -17.07 -4.51 -6.21
C ASN A 75 -16.79 -3.05 -6.60
N ARG A 76 -15.52 -2.63 -6.68
CA ARG A 76 -15.11 -1.31 -7.22
C ARG A 76 -14.93 -1.28 -8.74
N GLY A 77 -15.18 -2.38 -9.44
CA GLY A 77 -15.07 -2.47 -10.91
C GLY A 77 -13.77 -3.11 -11.42
N PHE A 78 -13.04 -3.83 -10.57
CA PHE A 78 -11.83 -4.58 -10.96
C PHE A 78 -12.11 -6.11 -10.89
N PRO A 79 -12.83 -6.69 -11.87
CA PRO A 79 -13.26 -8.08 -11.80
C PRO A 79 -12.09 -9.08 -11.78
N ASP A 80 -11.03 -8.79 -12.53
CA ASP A 80 -9.87 -9.69 -12.72
C ASP A 80 -8.78 -9.53 -11.63
N PHE A 81 -9.11 -8.92 -10.48
CA PHE A 81 -8.13 -8.65 -9.42
C PHE A 81 -7.70 -9.91 -8.65
N ASP A 82 -6.48 -10.39 -8.89
CA ASP A 82 -5.82 -11.36 -8.01
C ASP A 82 -4.93 -10.69 -6.96
N LEU A 83 -5.37 -10.74 -5.70
CA LEU A 83 -4.58 -10.34 -4.54
C LEU A 83 -3.26 -11.14 -4.42
N ASN A 84 -3.19 -12.38 -4.93
CA ASN A 84 -2.00 -13.22 -4.80
C ASN A 84 -0.88 -12.77 -5.74
N GLU A 85 -1.20 -12.38 -6.97
CA GLU A 85 -0.27 -11.73 -7.89
C GLU A 85 0.23 -10.39 -7.33
N LEU A 86 -0.70 -9.53 -6.87
CA LEU A 86 -0.34 -8.26 -6.21
C LEU A 86 0.65 -8.50 -5.06
N LEU A 87 0.38 -9.50 -4.21
CA LEU A 87 1.20 -9.78 -3.03
C LEU A 87 2.47 -10.62 -3.31
N ALA A 88 2.69 -11.13 -4.53
CA ALA A 88 3.77 -12.08 -4.81
C ALA A 88 5.20 -11.51 -4.64
N PRO A 89 6.16 -12.26 -4.05
CA PRO A 89 5.98 -13.55 -3.37
C PRO A 89 5.13 -13.44 -2.09
N ARG A 90 4.23 -14.43 -1.92
CA ARG A 90 3.25 -14.51 -0.80
C ARG A 90 3.90 -14.59 0.57
N GLU A 91 5.03 -15.29 0.64
CA GLU A 91 5.89 -15.36 1.82
C GLU A 91 6.80 -14.13 1.81
N VAL A 92 6.87 -13.46 2.95
CA VAL A 92 7.71 -12.28 3.17
C VAL A 92 8.57 -12.60 4.38
N SER A 93 9.88 -12.73 4.17
CA SER A 93 10.84 -12.92 5.24
C SER A 93 11.01 -11.66 6.09
N GLU A 94 11.59 -11.80 7.29
CA GLU A 94 11.96 -10.65 8.14
C GLU A 94 12.97 -9.71 7.46
N LYS A 95 13.74 -10.20 6.49
CA LYS A 95 14.64 -9.38 5.66
C LYS A 95 13.87 -8.55 4.63
N GLU A 96 12.83 -9.11 4.03
CA GLU A 96 11.99 -8.42 3.05
C GLU A 96 11.03 -7.43 3.69
N ILE A 97 10.47 -7.70 4.89
CA ILE A 97 9.54 -6.75 5.51
C ILE A 97 10.19 -5.40 5.81
N GLY A 98 11.51 -5.36 6.06
CA GLY A 98 12.29 -4.13 6.10
C GLY A 98 12.29 -3.39 4.76
N GLN A 99 12.58 -4.07 3.65
CA GLN A 99 12.55 -3.47 2.30
C GLN A 99 11.15 -2.97 1.90
N LEU A 100 10.10 -3.67 2.33
CA LEU A 100 8.71 -3.25 2.13
C LEU A 100 8.33 -2.06 3.03
N PHE A 101 8.90 -1.95 4.24
CA PHE A 101 8.76 -0.79 5.12
C PHE A 101 9.46 0.44 4.54
N GLU A 102 10.71 0.32 4.04
CA GLU A 102 11.41 1.40 3.33
C GLU A 102 10.63 1.88 2.10
N SER A 103 9.99 0.95 1.38
CA SER A 103 9.10 1.29 0.26
C SER A 103 7.87 2.09 0.72
N ALA A 104 7.28 1.71 1.86
CA ALA A 104 6.13 2.41 2.44
C ALA A 104 6.50 3.80 3.00
N LEU A 105 7.74 3.99 3.48
CA LEU A 105 8.27 5.30 3.87
C LEU A 105 8.49 6.20 2.64
N GLN A 106 9.17 5.71 1.60
CA GLN A 106 9.40 6.49 0.37
C GLN A 106 8.08 6.92 -0.31
N LEU A 107 7.03 6.09 -0.29
CA LEU A 107 5.71 6.46 -0.80
C LEU A 107 4.97 7.43 0.14
N LEU A 108 5.29 7.43 1.44
CA LEU A 108 4.78 8.39 2.42
C LEU A 108 5.44 9.76 2.27
N ASP A 109 6.75 9.83 2.03
CA ASP A 109 7.46 11.09 1.75
C ASP A 109 6.85 11.79 0.52
N LEU A 110 6.46 11.00 -0.50
CA LEU A 110 5.73 11.49 -1.68
C LEU A 110 4.30 11.98 -1.39
N SER A 111 3.74 11.72 -0.20
CA SER A 111 2.47 12.30 0.25
C SER A 111 2.65 13.70 0.86
N HIS A 112 3.83 14.00 1.42
CA HIS A 112 4.11 15.22 2.19
C HIS A 112 5.32 16.01 1.62
N PRO A 113 5.33 16.34 0.31
CA PRO A 113 6.50 16.91 -0.37
C PRO A 113 6.95 18.29 0.14
N ASP A 114 6.10 18.99 0.90
CA ASP A 114 6.40 20.31 1.48
C ASP A 114 6.78 20.25 2.98
N GLU A 115 6.62 19.12 3.69
CA GLU A 115 7.14 19.00 5.08
C GLU A 115 8.67 18.99 5.14
N GLY A 116 9.34 18.76 4.00
CA GLY A 116 10.78 18.97 3.82
C GLY A 116 11.19 20.40 3.41
N ARG A 117 10.28 21.38 3.45
CA ARG A 117 10.50 22.77 2.99
C ARG A 117 9.93 23.83 3.94
N SER A 118 10.33 23.78 5.19
CA SER A 118 10.10 24.87 6.16
C SER A 118 11.40 25.24 6.88
N VAL A 119 11.80 26.50 6.74
CA VAL A 119 13.02 27.19 7.22
C VAL A 119 14.37 26.61 6.73
N ASP A 120 15.40 27.42 6.48
CA ASP A 120 15.50 28.90 6.56
C ASP A 120 15.02 29.63 5.28
#